data_AF-A0A7W4V1J2-F1
#
_entry.id   AF-A0A7W4V1J2-F1
#
_cell.length_a   1.000
_cell.length_b   1.000
_cell.length_c   1.000
_cell.angle_alpha   90.00
_cell.angle_beta   90.00
_cell.angle_gamma   90.00
#
_symmetry.space_group_name_H-M   'P 1'
#
loop_
_entity.id
_entity.type
_entity.pdbx_description
1 polymer ?
#
loop_
_entity_poly.entity_id
_entity_poly.type
_entity_poly.pdbx_seq_one_letter_code
_entity_poly.pdbx_strand_id
1 'polypeptide(L)'
;MGESDWLVLDDAIQPRFLIHHGPAVNKITRETLMMYRVDHWVLKRADRWPLGYYESLAEAQAAAEGELGTPKFLVPITDPHGQIVTPEEQRERWKAGLDPRSGTPRP
;
A
#
# COMPACT_ATOMS: atom_id res chain seq x y z
N MET A 1 -11.63 23.07 5.62
CA MET A 1 -11.07 21.79 5.14
C MET A 1 -10.59 22.07 3.74
N GLY A 2 -9.28 22.13 3.50
CA GLY A 2 -8.72 22.46 2.19
C GLY A 2 -8.80 21.27 1.25
N GLU A 3 -8.85 21.52 -0.06
CA GLU A 3 -8.87 20.55 -1.17
C GLU A 3 -7.53 19.75 -1.30
N SER A 4 -6.96 19.32 -0.18
CA SER A 4 -5.62 18.76 -0.07
C SER A 4 -5.57 17.34 0.48
N ASP A 5 -6.72 16.79 0.89
CA ASP A 5 -6.83 15.51 1.56
C ASP A 5 -7.83 14.62 0.81
N TRP A 6 -7.45 13.37 0.54
CA TRP A 6 -8.31 12.36 -0.08
C TRP A 6 -8.37 11.12 0.82
N LEU A 7 -9.58 10.73 1.20
CA LEU A 7 -9.82 9.51 1.96
C LEU A 7 -10.01 8.33 0.99
N VAL A 8 -9.17 7.30 1.12
CA VAL A 8 -9.26 6.09 0.32
C VAL A 8 -10.05 5.04 1.08
N LEU A 9 -11.09 4.52 0.45
CA LEU A 9 -12.01 3.53 1.00
C LEU A 9 -11.79 2.18 0.31
N ASP A 10 -12.04 1.08 1.02
CA ASP A 10 -12.18 -0.23 0.39
C ASP A 10 -13.61 -0.47 -0.14
N ASP A 11 -13.84 -1.64 -0.73
CA ASP A 11 -15.14 -2.05 -1.28
C ASP A 11 -16.25 -2.13 -0.22
N ALA A 12 -15.90 -2.23 1.07
CA ALA A 12 -16.83 -2.21 2.19
C ALA A 12 -17.02 -0.79 2.77
N ILE A 13 -16.57 0.26 2.06
CA ILE A 13 -16.65 1.67 2.45
C ILE A 13 -15.84 1.94 3.75
N GLN A 14 -14.88 1.08 4.10
CA GLN A 14 -14.02 1.30 5.25
C GLN A 14 -12.80 2.14 4.85
N PRO A 15 -12.44 3.17 5.62
CA PRO A 15 -11.26 3.97 5.33
C PRO A 15 -9.98 3.17 5.58
N ARG A 16 -9.11 3.13 4.57
CA ARG A 16 -7.85 2.36 4.58
C ARG A 16 -6.64 3.26 4.52
N PHE A 17 -6.70 4.32 3.72
CA PHE A 17 -5.60 5.28 3.57
C PHE A 17 -6.11 6.72 3.55
N LEU A 18 -5.21 7.64 3.89
CA LEU A 18 -5.38 9.07 3.68
C LEU A 18 -4.24 9.58 2.81
N ILE A 19 -4.58 10.20 1.69
CA ILE A 19 -3.63 10.94 0.88
C ILE A 19 -3.67 12.39 1.35
N HIS A 20 -2.52 12.95 1.70
CA HIS A 20 -2.38 14.34 2.13
C HIS A 20 -1.34 15.03 1.25
N HIS A 21 -1.72 16.13 0.60
CA HIS A 21 -0.79 16.99 -0.12
C HIS A 21 -0.21 18.05 0.82
N GLY A 22 1.11 17.98 1.04
CA GLY A 22 1.77 18.86 2.01
C GLY A 22 3.29 18.81 1.95
N PRO A 23 3.97 19.61 2.78
CA PRO A 23 5.43 19.64 2.83
C PRO A 23 5.99 18.34 3.43
N ALA A 24 6.92 17.72 2.70
CA ALA A 24 7.71 16.57 3.13
C ALA A 24 9.20 16.94 3.21
N VAL A 25 9.85 16.58 4.31
CA VAL A 25 11.28 16.87 4.53
C VAL A 25 12.09 15.63 4.22
N ASN A 26 12.97 15.72 3.22
CA ASN A 26 13.98 14.71 2.97
C ASN A 26 15.07 14.84 4.06
N LYS A 27 15.19 13.84 4.94
CA LYS A 27 16.15 13.89 6.05
C LYS A 27 17.62 13.87 5.60
N ILE A 28 17.90 13.32 4.40
CA ILE A 28 19.24 13.18 3.85
C ILE A 28 19.66 14.50 3.19
N THR A 29 18.84 15.01 2.25
CA THR A 29 19.16 16.23 1.50
C THR A 29 18.79 17.52 2.23
N ARG A 30 17.99 17.42 3.31
CA ARG A 30 17.40 18.55 4.06
C ARG A 30 16.42 19.41 3.27
N GLU A 31 16.07 19.00 2.06
CA GLU A 31 15.11 19.70 1.22
C GLU A 31 13.68 19.49 1.72
N THR A 32 12.85 20.50 1.52
CA THR A 32 11.41 20.43 1.75
C THR A 32 10.70 20.54 0.41
N LEU A 33 9.94 19.52 0.04
CA LEU A 33 9.19 19.46 -1.21
C LEU A 33 7.70 19.28 -0.92
N MET A 34 6.85 19.81 -1.79
CA MET A 34 5.41 19.53 -1.76
C MET A 34 5.19 18.14 -2.37
N MET A 35 4.60 17.23 -1.59
CA MET A 35 4.40 15.84 -2.00
C MET A 35 3.04 15.33 -1.55
N TYR A 36 2.58 14.27 -2.19
CA TYR A 36 1.43 13.49 -1.75
C TYR A 36 1.92 12.40 -0.79
N ARG A 37 1.63 12.54 0.49
CA ARG A 37 1.91 11.50 1.48
C ARG A 37 0.70 10.60 1.63
N VAL A 38 0.89 9.29 1.48
CA VAL A 38 -0.14 8.30 1.77
C VAL A 38 0.10 7.76 3.17
N ASP A 39 -0.87 7.91 4.06
CA ASP A 39 -0.85 7.37 5.41
C ASP A 39 -1.86 6.23 5.55
N HIS A 40 -1.53 5.22 6.36
CA HIS A 40 -2.52 4.25 6.81
C HIS A 40 -3.56 4.95 7.67
N TRP A 41 -4.84 4.70 7.38
CA TRP A 41 -5.92 5.32 8.12
C TRP A 41 -6.06 4.71 9.51
N VAL A 42 -6.01 5.59 10.51
CA VAL A 42 -6.38 5.31 11.90
C VAL A 42 -7.07 6.55 12.48
N LEU A 43 -7.86 6.33 13.53
CA LEU A 43 -8.69 7.36 14.16
C LEU A 43 -7.84 8.52 14.71
N LYS A 44 -6.74 8.20 15.39
CA LYS A 44 -5.82 9.18 15.96
C LYS A 44 -4.72 9.50 14.95
N ARG A 45 -4.58 10.77 14.57
CA ARG A 45 -3.54 11.21 13.65
C ARG A 45 -2.13 10.82 14.08
N ALA A 46 -1.84 10.81 15.39
CA ALA A 46 -0.53 10.47 15.93
C ALA A 46 -0.12 9.00 15.69
N ASP A 47 -1.09 8.13 15.48
CA ASP A 47 -0.87 6.70 15.28
C ASP A 47 -0.72 6.34 13.79
N ARG A 48 -0.85 7.32 12.89
CA ARG A 48 -0.72 7.11 11.45
C ARG A 48 0.73 6.86 11.09
N TRP A 49 0.97 5.88 10.23
CA TRP A 49 2.27 5.65 9.62
C TRP A 49 2.19 5.77 8.09
N PRO A 50 3.22 6.36 7.45
CA PRO A 50 3.21 6.56 6.02
C PRO A 50 3.37 5.22 5.30
N LEU A 51 2.55 5.01 4.28
CA LEU A 51 2.83 4.05 3.21
C LEU A 51 3.98 4.57 2.33
N GLY A 52 3.94 5.86 1.98
CA GLY A 52 4.94 6.46 1.11
C GLY A 52 4.70 7.94 0.81
N TYR A 53 5.61 8.50 0.02
CA TYR A 53 5.58 9.87 -0.49
C TYR A 53 5.69 9.83 -2.00
N TYR A 54 4.84 10.57 -2.69
CA TYR A 54 4.68 10.52 -4.15
C TYR A 54 4.66 11.94 -4.73
N GLU A 55 5.09 12.10 -5.97
CA GLU A 55 5.18 13.41 -6.62
C GLU A 55 3.83 13.85 -7.19
N SER A 56 2.98 12.90 -7.55
CA SER A 56 1.64 13.17 -8.09
C SER A 56 0.51 12.48 -7.33
N LEU A 57 -0.70 13.03 -7.45
CA LEU A 57 -1.91 12.40 -6.91
C LEU A 57 -2.15 11.03 -7.55
N ALA A 58 -1.89 10.89 -8.85
CA ALA A 58 -2.08 9.64 -9.59
C ALA A 58 -1.18 8.51 -9.06
N GLU A 59 0.09 8.81 -8.76
CA GLU A 59 1.00 7.85 -8.13
C GLU A 59 0.53 7.45 -6.73
N ALA A 60 0.08 8.42 -5.92
CA ALA A 60 -0.45 8.16 -4.59
C ALA A 60 -1.72 7.28 -4.62
N GLN A 61 -2.60 7.51 -5.59
CA GLN A 61 -3.79 6.69 -5.81
C GLN A 61 -3.40 5.27 -6.24
N ALA A 62 -2.52 5.13 -7.23
CA ALA A 62 -2.05 3.82 -7.70
C ALA A 62 -1.37 3.01 -6.58
N ALA A 63 -0.61 3.66 -5.70
CA ALA A 63 -0.02 3.02 -4.54
C ALA A 63 -1.08 2.51 -3.54
N ALA A 64 -2.09 3.33 -3.26
CA ALA A 64 -3.19 2.92 -2.37
C ALA A 64 -4.00 1.77 -2.97
N GLU A 65 -4.32 1.82 -4.27
CA GLU A 65 -4.99 0.74 -5.01
C GLU A 65 -4.18 -0.56 -4.98
N GLY A 66 -2.86 -0.47 -5.21
CA GLY A 66 -1.96 -1.62 -5.13
C GLY A 66 -1.97 -2.30 -3.77
N GLU A 67 -1.98 -1.52 -2.68
CA GLU A 67 -2.08 -2.05 -1.32
C GLU A 67 -3.46 -2.64 -1.01
N LEU A 68 -4.55 -2.02 -1.49
CA LEU A 68 -5.91 -2.57 -1.33
C LEU A 68 -6.07 -3.92 -2.02
N GLY A 69 -5.53 -4.05 -3.23
CA GLY A 69 -5.59 -5.29 -4.00
C GLY A 69 -4.66 -6.39 -3.47
N THR A 70 -3.74 -6.07 -2.56
CA THR A 70 -2.73 -7.03 -2.08
C THR A 70 -3.30 -7.96 -1.00
N PRO A 71 -3.27 -9.29 -1.21
CA PRO A 71 -3.67 -10.25 -0.19
C PRO A 71 -2.82 -10.14 1.07
N LYS A 72 -3.42 -10.42 2.23
CA LYS A 72 -2.67 -10.47 3.49
C LYS A 72 -1.86 -11.78 3.59
N PHE A 73 -0.57 -11.69 3.34
CA PHE A 73 0.37 -12.80 3.50
C PHE A 73 0.80 -12.94 4.97
N LEU A 74 -0.08 -13.54 5.79
CA LEU A 74 0.16 -13.71 7.23
C LEU A 74 0.53 -15.15 7.61
N VAL A 75 0.09 -16.13 6.83
CA VAL A 75 0.27 -17.54 7.15
C VAL A 75 0.80 -18.30 5.94
N PRO A 76 1.61 -19.35 6.14
CA PRO A 76 1.97 -20.26 5.07
C PRO A 76 0.73 -20.92 4.46
N ILE A 77 0.79 -21.23 3.17
CA ILE A 77 -0.26 -21.94 2.46
C ILE A 77 0.32 -23.17 1.76
N THR A 78 -0.48 -24.21 1.59
CA THR A 78 -0.11 -25.36 0.78
C THR A 78 -0.51 -25.10 -0.67
N ASP A 79 0.43 -25.22 -1.62
CA ASP A 79 0.16 -25.09 -3.05
C ASP A 79 -0.63 -26.29 -3.61
N PRO A 80 -1.04 -26.28 -4.90
CA PRO A 80 -1.73 -27.42 -5.53
C PRO A 80 -0.89 -28.71 -5.64
N HIS A 81 0.43 -28.63 -5.48
CA HIS A 81 1.36 -29.76 -5.53
C HIS A 81 1.72 -30.31 -4.14
N GLY A 82 1.14 -29.74 -3.07
CA GLY A 82 1.37 -30.16 -1.69
C GLY A 82 2.59 -29.50 -1.02
N GLN A 83 3.24 -28.53 -1.64
CA GLN A 83 4.37 -27.80 -1.06
C GLN A 83 3.91 -26.62 -0.19
N ILE A 84 4.67 -26.33 0.86
CA ILE A 84 4.41 -25.17 1.73
C ILE A 84 5.03 -23.93 1.09
N VAL A 85 4.19 -22.93 0.81
CA VAL A 85 4.59 -21.61 0.34
C VAL A 85 4.56 -20.62 1.50
N THR A 86 5.72 -20.06 1.82
CA THR A 86 5.85 -19.13 2.94
C THR A 86 5.22 -17.77 2.64
N PRO A 87 4.86 -16.96 3.66
CA PRO A 87 4.36 -15.60 3.43
C PRO A 87 5.31 -14.69 2.64
N GLU A 88 6.62 -14.91 2.77
CA GLU A 88 7.63 -14.15 2.03
C GLU A 88 7.60 -14.52 0.55
N GLU A 89 7.56 -15.82 0.25
CA GLU A 89 7.46 -16.31 -1.12
C GLU A 89 6.12 -15.92 -1.78
N GLN A 90 5.02 -15.93 -1.02
CA GLN A 90 3.73 -15.40 -1.48
C GLN A 90 3.83 -13.92 -1.88
N ARG A 91 4.56 -13.09 -1.11
CA ARG A 91 4.81 -11.68 -1.44
C ARG A 91 5.66 -11.53 -2.69
N GLU A 92 6.70 -12.33 -2.84
CA GLU A 92 7.57 -12.29 -4.03
C GLU A 92 6.80 -12.66 -5.29
N ARG A 93 6.00 -13.73 -5.24
CA ARG A 93 5.12 -14.15 -6.33
C ARG A 93 4.13 -13.04 -6.70
N TRP A 94 3.48 -12.42 -5.70
CA TRP A 94 2.56 -11.30 -5.93
C TRP A 94 3.21 -10.11 -6.62
N LYS A 95 4.40 -9.71 -6.16
CA LYS A 95 5.21 -8.64 -6.77
C LYS A 95 5.63 -8.97 -8.20
N ALA A 96 5.87 -10.25 -8.49
CA ALA A 96 6.21 -10.74 -9.83
C ALA A 96 4.99 -10.89 -10.76
N GLY A 97 3.77 -10.55 -10.30
CA GLY A 97 2.55 -10.71 -11.09
C GLY A 97 1.98 -12.12 -11.11
N LEU A 98 2.47 -13.00 -10.22
CA LEU A 98 2.06 -14.40 -10.11
C LEU A 98 1.05 -14.60 -8.98
N ASP A 99 0.26 -15.66 -9.11
CA ASP A 99 -0.64 -16.13 -8.07
C ASP A 99 0.20 -16.54 -6.84
N PRO A 100 -0.12 -16.00 -5.65
CA PRO A 100 0.69 -16.22 -4.46
C PRO A 100 0.68 -17.67 -3.98
N ARG A 101 -0.35 -18.45 -4.34
CA ARG A 101 -0.51 -19.88 -4.00
C ARG A 101 0.18 -20.79 -5.01
N SER A 102 -0.07 -20.63 -6.30
CA SER A 102 0.41 -21.55 -7.33
C SER A 102 1.70 -21.10 -8.03
N GLY A 103 2.05 -19.81 -7.99
CA GLY A 103 3.17 -19.26 -8.76
C GLY A 103 2.90 -19.15 -10.27
N THR A 104 1.66 -19.35 -10.72
CA THR A 104 1.26 -19.17 -12.13
C THR A 104 0.89 -17.70 -12.40
N PRO A 105 0.93 -17.20 -13.65
CA PRO A 105 0.49 -15.84 -13.96
C PRO A 105 -0.94 -15.57 -13.46
N ARG A 106 -1.16 -14.38 -12.86
CA ARG A 106 -2.51 -13.94 -12.48
C ARG A 106 -3.31 -13.59 -13.76
N PRO A 107 -4.61 -13.95 -13.82
CA PRO A 107 -5.48 -13.54 -14.93
C PRO A 107 -5.71 -12.03 -14.98
#